data_AF-A0A948AV38-F1
#
_entry.id   AF-A0A948AV38-F1
#
_cell.length_a   1.000
_cell.length_b   1.000
_cell.length_c   1.000
_cell.angle_alpha   90.00
_cell.angle_beta   90.00
_cell.angle_gamma   90.00
#
_symmetry.space_group_name_H-M   'P 1'
#
loop_
_entity.id
_entity.type
_entity.pdbx_description
1 polymer ?
#
loop_
_entity_poly.entity_id
_entity_poly.type
_entity_poly.pdbx_seq_one_letter_code
_entity_poly.pdbx_strand_id
1 'polypeptide(L)'
;MKTKQAEILKEIKKSGFPAELQISNIFKEDDWNIQYNNYYIDHDELKGREIDLVCSYTKTTTATEDEYLELGLNLVVEIKSSKNPWIFFSNSPTTTEVITNPPFIANYINFSKNPQHYFTCTICKLAERLGRSVYQANSSGKDPIYSALCGVIKATEHMYESHFLQEDNADIPKLYGLLYYYEPVIIFDGEMFESYLGIDGEIEVQESKYMQVSFNYLSPHYKSRKNGYLVHVVRASHLKDFLAERKECFSKVSEIILKSEKPQLTFL
;
A
#
# COMPACT_ATOMS: atom_id res chain seq x y z
N MET A 1 -10.42 41.40 -10.16
CA MET A 1 -10.86 40.09 -9.60
C MET A 1 -10.36 38.89 -10.39
N LYS A 2 -10.46 38.84 -11.74
CA LYS A 2 -9.93 37.73 -12.57
C LYS A 2 -8.41 37.47 -12.45
N THR A 3 -7.62 38.49 -12.10
CA THR A 3 -6.15 38.41 -12.01
C THR A 3 -5.64 37.62 -10.80
N LYS A 4 -6.17 37.86 -9.59
CA LYS A 4 -5.73 37.16 -8.37
C LYS A 4 -6.07 35.66 -8.38
N GLN A 5 -7.23 35.30 -8.94
CA GLN A 5 -7.60 33.88 -9.13
C GLN A 5 -6.66 33.17 -10.11
N ALA A 6 -6.24 33.84 -11.19
CA ALA A 6 -5.31 33.27 -12.15
C ALA A 6 -3.89 33.08 -11.57
N GLU A 7 -3.45 34.01 -10.72
CA GLU A 7 -2.18 33.91 -9.97
C GLU A 7 -2.21 32.73 -9.00
N ILE A 8 -3.26 32.62 -8.18
CA ILE A 8 -3.45 31.49 -7.25
C ILE A 8 -3.50 30.16 -8.02
N LEU A 9 -4.22 30.09 -9.14
CA LEU A 9 -4.27 28.88 -9.97
C LEU A 9 -2.89 28.49 -10.51
N LYS A 10 -2.06 29.46 -10.89
CA LYS A 10 -0.70 29.22 -11.37
C LYS A 10 0.21 28.68 -10.26
N GLU A 11 0.02 29.14 -9.02
CA GLU A 11 0.75 28.63 -7.86
C GLU A 11 0.32 27.21 -7.50
N ILE A 12 -0.99 26.94 -7.42
CA ILE A 12 -1.52 25.60 -7.16
C ILE A 12 -1.01 24.59 -8.20
N LYS A 13 -1.01 24.97 -9.48
CA LYS A 13 -0.50 24.11 -10.58
C LYS A 13 1.01 23.79 -10.49
N LYS A 14 1.77 24.49 -9.66
CA LYS A 14 3.19 24.21 -9.40
C LYS A 14 3.43 23.38 -8.15
N SER A 15 2.40 23.22 -7.30
CA SER A 15 2.46 22.39 -6.09
C SER A 15 2.16 20.92 -6.40
N GLY A 16 2.24 20.05 -5.38
CA GLY A 16 1.82 18.65 -5.46
C GLY A 16 0.30 18.45 -5.36
N PHE A 17 -0.45 19.43 -4.83
CA PHE A 17 -1.89 19.31 -4.55
C PHE A 17 -2.75 18.90 -5.76
N PRO A 18 -2.50 19.35 -7.00
CA PRO A 18 -3.28 18.88 -8.14
C PRO A 18 -3.20 17.36 -8.34
N ALA A 19 -2.01 16.76 -8.16
CA ALA A 19 -1.84 15.32 -8.30
C ALA A 19 -2.59 14.58 -7.19
N GLU A 20 -2.49 15.05 -5.94
CA GLU A 20 -3.22 14.50 -4.80
C GLU A 20 -4.75 14.52 -5.03
N LEU A 21 -5.30 15.65 -5.50
CA LEU A 21 -6.73 15.78 -5.82
C LEU A 21 -7.17 14.90 -6.99
N GLN A 22 -6.33 14.72 -8.01
CA GLN A 22 -6.63 13.85 -9.12
C GLN A 22 -6.63 12.38 -8.71
N ILE A 23 -5.63 11.96 -7.95
CA ILE A 23 -5.46 10.60 -7.46
C ILE A 23 -6.58 10.24 -6.48
N SER A 24 -6.92 11.13 -5.55
CA SER A 24 -8.02 10.88 -4.61
C SER A 24 -9.38 10.76 -5.30
N ASN A 25 -9.62 11.54 -6.37
CA ASN A 25 -10.81 11.37 -7.19
C ASN A 25 -10.85 10.01 -7.88
N ILE A 26 -9.71 9.47 -8.33
CA ILE A 26 -9.66 8.11 -8.93
C ILE A 26 -10.08 7.06 -7.90
N PHE A 27 -9.55 7.12 -6.67
CA PHE A 27 -9.98 6.22 -5.59
C PHE A 27 -11.48 6.33 -5.30
N LYS A 28 -12.00 7.56 -5.28
CA LYS A 28 -13.41 7.84 -4.98
C LYS A 28 -14.33 7.34 -6.09
N GLU A 29 -13.96 7.54 -7.35
CA GLU A 29 -14.67 7.00 -8.52
C GLU A 29 -14.66 5.47 -8.53
N ASP A 30 -13.65 4.87 -7.93
CA ASP A 30 -13.52 3.43 -7.76
C ASP A 30 -14.03 2.96 -6.37
N ASP A 31 -14.95 3.67 -5.72
CA ASP A 31 -15.62 3.23 -4.48
C ASP A 31 -14.70 2.82 -3.31
N TRP A 32 -13.50 3.38 -3.21
CA TRP A 32 -12.66 3.23 -2.01
C TRP A 32 -13.10 4.20 -0.92
N ASN A 33 -13.05 3.77 0.34
CA ASN A 33 -13.13 4.67 1.47
C ASN A 33 -11.78 5.39 1.62
N ILE A 34 -11.78 6.72 1.72
CA ILE A 34 -10.54 7.52 1.71
C ILE A 34 -10.46 8.33 3.00
N GLN A 35 -9.32 8.22 3.67
CA GLN A 35 -8.92 9.12 4.75
C GLN A 35 -7.75 9.98 4.26
N TYR A 36 -7.91 11.29 4.32
CA TYR A 36 -6.93 12.27 3.87
C TYR A 36 -6.00 12.70 5.00
N ASN A 37 -4.72 12.94 4.70
CA ASN A 37 -3.74 13.54 5.62
C ASN A 37 -3.72 12.86 6.99
N ASN A 38 -3.67 11.53 6.98
CA ASN A 38 -3.69 10.75 8.22
C ASN A 38 -2.40 10.97 8.98
N TYR A 39 -2.51 11.21 10.29
CA TYR A 39 -1.34 11.34 11.13
C TYR A 39 -0.81 9.97 11.56
N TYR A 40 0.50 9.81 11.52
CA TYR A 40 1.21 8.67 12.10
C TYR A 40 2.37 9.15 12.97
N ILE A 41 2.77 8.32 13.92
CA ILE A 41 3.94 8.58 14.74
C ILE A 41 5.16 7.98 14.05
N ASP A 42 6.11 8.84 13.66
CA ASP A 42 7.44 8.36 13.29
C ASP A 42 8.21 7.99 14.55
N HIS A 43 8.34 6.69 14.80
CA HIS A 43 9.02 6.17 15.99
C HIS A 43 10.53 6.42 16.02
N ASP A 44 11.17 6.74 14.89
CA ASP A 44 12.59 7.14 14.88
C ASP A 44 12.79 8.54 15.44
N GLU A 45 11.90 9.46 15.04
CA GLU A 45 12.02 10.88 15.40
C GLU A 45 11.11 11.29 16.56
N LEU A 46 10.19 10.42 16.98
CA LEU A 46 9.14 10.65 17.96
C LEU A 46 8.27 11.87 17.63
N LYS A 47 7.88 11.99 16.36
CA LYS A 47 7.08 13.12 15.85
C LYS A 47 5.86 12.64 15.06
N GLY A 48 4.79 13.42 15.16
CA GLY A 48 3.67 13.31 14.23
C GLY A 48 4.11 13.67 12.81
N ARG A 49 3.76 12.82 11.86
CA ARG A 49 3.92 13.01 10.42
C ARG A 49 2.57 12.74 9.75
N GLU A 50 2.41 13.24 8.54
CA GLU A 50 1.21 13.00 7.74
C GLU A 50 1.55 12.03 6.61
N ILE A 51 0.62 11.14 6.28
CA ILE A 51 0.59 10.35 5.05
C ILE A 51 -0.55 10.89 4.17
N ASP A 52 -0.33 10.95 2.86
CA ASP A 52 -1.26 11.64 1.96
C ASP A 52 -2.65 11.01 1.99
N LEU A 53 -2.75 9.68 1.79
CA LEU A 53 -4.02 8.96 1.86
C LEU A 53 -3.88 7.61 2.59
N VAL A 54 -4.96 7.20 3.26
CA VAL A 54 -5.22 5.79 3.57
C VAL A 54 -6.54 5.41 2.90
N CYS A 55 -6.47 4.43 2.00
CA CYS A 55 -7.61 3.99 1.20
C CYS A 55 -8.01 2.57 1.60
N SER A 56 -9.27 2.37 1.99
CA SER A 56 -9.77 1.08 2.45
C SER A 56 -10.86 0.55 1.52
N TYR A 57 -10.78 -0.75 1.20
CA TYR A 57 -11.81 -1.52 0.53
C TYR A 57 -12.21 -2.68 1.42
N THR A 58 -13.43 -2.65 1.94
CA THR A 58 -13.93 -3.61 2.94
C THR A 58 -15.03 -4.50 2.37
N LYS A 59 -15.05 -5.74 2.84
CA LYS A 59 -16.16 -6.68 2.66
C LYS A 59 -16.60 -7.17 4.03
N THR A 60 -17.90 -7.06 4.28
CA THR A 60 -18.54 -7.59 5.50
C THR A 60 -19.47 -8.74 5.13
N THR A 61 -19.58 -9.72 6.02
CA THR A 61 -20.66 -10.70 5.98
C THR A 61 -21.19 -10.90 7.40
N THR A 62 -22.49 -11.10 7.50
CA THR A 62 -23.13 -11.56 8.74
C THR A 62 -22.64 -12.97 9.05
N ALA A 63 -22.17 -13.17 10.29
CA ALA A 63 -21.74 -14.43 10.86
C ALA A 63 -22.92 -15.13 11.57
N THR A 64 -23.62 -14.37 12.41
CA THR A 64 -24.89 -14.72 13.09
C THR A 64 -25.80 -13.49 13.11
N GLU A 65 -27.04 -13.57 13.61
CA GLU A 65 -27.95 -12.40 13.66
C GLU A 65 -27.32 -11.17 14.35
N ASP A 66 -26.45 -11.41 15.34
CA ASP A 66 -25.80 -10.37 16.14
C ASP A 66 -24.30 -10.24 15.88
N GLU A 67 -23.72 -10.98 14.94
CA GLU A 67 -22.28 -10.96 14.69
C GLU A 67 -21.90 -10.80 13.22
N TYR A 68 -20.75 -10.18 12.97
CA TYR A 68 -20.23 -10.01 11.61
C TYR A 68 -18.74 -10.31 11.49
N LEU A 69 -18.37 -10.76 10.30
CA LEU A 69 -16.99 -10.95 9.86
C LEU A 69 -16.64 -9.83 8.88
N GLU A 70 -15.53 -9.16 9.14
CA GLU A 70 -15.05 -8.06 8.31
C GLU A 70 -13.65 -8.32 7.76
N LEU A 71 -13.51 -8.14 6.46
CA LEU A 71 -12.25 -8.25 5.74
C LEU A 71 -11.95 -6.88 5.11
N GLY A 72 -10.73 -6.37 5.30
CA GLY A 72 -10.31 -5.07 4.77
C GLY A 72 -9.00 -5.15 3.99
N LEU A 73 -8.97 -4.53 2.81
CA LEU A 73 -7.76 -4.19 2.07
C LEU A 73 -7.49 -2.68 2.27
N ASN A 74 -6.36 -2.35 2.86
CA ASN A 74 -5.93 -0.99 3.14
C ASN A 74 -4.68 -0.66 2.32
N LEU A 75 -4.74 0.38 1.51
CA LEU A 75 -3.59 0.95 0.83
C LEU A 75 -3.15 2.18 1.61
N VAL A 76 -1.90 2.18 2.08
CA VAL A 76 -1.28 3.35 2.73
C VAL A 76 -0.47 4.06 1.65
N VAL A 77 -0.89 5.26 1.29
CA VAL A 77 -0.53 5.88 0.02
C VAL A 77 0.27 7.16 0.24
N GLU A 78 1.47 7.18 -0.31
CA GLU A 78 2.27 8.39 -0.50
C GLU A 78 2.16 8.82 -1.99
N ILE A 79 1.97 10.10 -2.24
CA ILE A 79 1.87 10.70 -3.57
C ILE A 79 3.11 11.54 -3.84
N LYS A 80 3.72 11.31 -5.00
CA LYS A 80 4.87 12.10 -5.46
C LYS A 80 4.68 12.52 -6.90
N SER A 81 5.14 13.72 -7.21
CA SER A 81 5.17 14.25 -8.58
C SER A 81 6.57 14.76 -8.88
N SER A 82 7.07 14.50 -10.08
CA SER A 82 8.36 15.03 -10.52
C SER A 82 8.43 15.13 -12.03
N LYS A 83 9.12 16.16 -12.53
CA LYS A 83 9.51 16.25 -13.94
C LYS A 83 10.73 15.38 -14.25
N ASN A 84 11.46 14.98 -13.21
CA ASN A 84 12.63 14.15 -13.33
C ASN A 84 12.23 12.68 -13.24
N PRO A 85 12.69 11.82 -14.16
CA PRO A 85 12.38 10.40 -14.14
C PRO A 85 12.86 9.70 -12.87
N TRP A 86 12.07 8.74 -12.40
CA TRP A 86 12.45 7.78 -11.38
C TRP A 86 12.97 6.50 -12.05
N ILE A 87 14.16 6.08 -11.67
CA ILE A 87 14.84 4.88 -12.20
C ILE A 87 14.95 3.86 -11.07
N PHE A 88 14.50 2.65 -11.35
CA PHE A 88 14.52 1.51 -10.44
C PHE A 88 15.51 0.46 -10.95
N PHE A 89 16.59 0.25 -10.21
CA PHE A 89 17.52 -0.85 -10.49
C PHE A 89 16.95 -2.13 -9.91
N SER A 90 16.72 -3.12 -10.76
CA SER A 90 15.96 -4.30 -10.41
C SER A 90 16.73 -5.59 -10.69
N ASN A 91 16.38 -6.65 -9.97
CA ASN A 91 16.89 -8.01 -10.15
C ASN A 91 15.80 -9.02 -9.80
N SER A 92 15.97 -10.26 -10.27
CA SER A 92 15.05 -11.35 -9.93
C SER A 92 14.90 -11.52 -8.41
N PRO A 93 13.70 -11.90 -7.92
CA PRO A 93 13.52 -12.30 -6.54
C PRO A 93 14.50 -13.40 -6.13
N THR A 94 15.01 -13.33 -4.90
CA THR A 94 15.79 -14.42 -4.31
C THR A 94 14.89 -15.60 -3.94
N THR A 95 15.46 -16.80 -3.83
CA THR A 95 14.72 -17.98 -3.33
C THR A 95 14.07 -17.72 -1.98
N THR A 96 14.77 -17.03 -1.08
CA THR A 96 14.22 -16.64 0.22
C THR A 96 13.00 -15.76 0.06
N GLU A 97 13.01 -14.75 -0.81
CA GLU A 97 11.84 -13.88 -1.03
C GLU A 97 10.68 -14.65 -1.65
N VAL A 98 10.93 -15.57 -2.58
CA VAL A 98 9.87 -16.41 -3.15
C VAL A 98 9.24 -17.31 -2.08
N ILE A 99 10.04 -17.90 -1.20
CA ILE A 99 9.56 -18.83 -0.15
C ILE A 99 8.89 -18.08 1.00
N THR A 100 9.53 -17.02 1.49
CA THR A 100 9.05 -16.22 2.62
C THR A 100 7.95 -15.26 2.23
N ASN A 101 7.84 -14.96 0.92
CA ASN A 101 6.92 -14.00 0.29
C ASN A 101 6.72 -12.77 1.18
N PRO A 102 7.73 -11.86 1.29
CA PRO A 102 7.91 -10.94 2.41
C PRO A 102 6.58 -10.29 2.79
N PRO A 103 5.89 -10.83 3.81
CA PRO A 103 4.44 -10.90 3.78
C PRO A 103 3.92 -9.59 4.32
N PHE A 104 3.18 -8.87 3.50
CA PHE A 104 2.10 -7.93 3.82
C PHE A 104 1.71 -7.84 5.28
N ILE A 105 1.46 -6.62 5.71
CA ILE A 105 1.12 -6.36 7.09
C ILE A 105 -0.35 -6.74 7.24
N ALA A 106 -0.67 -7.76 8.03
CA ALA A 106 -2.04 -8.22 8.20
C ALA A 106 -2.37 -8.44 9.68
N ASN A 107 -3.42 -7.79 10.15
CA ASN A 107 -4.01 -8.00 11.47
C ASN A 107 -5.20 -8.91 11.36
N TYR A 108 -5.32 -9.86 12.28
CA TYR A 108 -6.53 -10.66 12.37
C TYR A 108 -6.94 -10.98 13.80
N ILE A 109 -8.26 -11.04 14.02
CA ILE A 109 -8.91 -11.35 15.29
C ILE A 109 -9.91 -12.49 15.05
N ASN A 110 -9.91 -13.48 15.95
CA ASN A 110 -10.88 -14.58 15.98
C ASN A 110 -10.96 -15.45 14.70
N PHE A 111 -9.81 -15.78 14.10
CA PHE A 111 -9.73 -16.77 13.01
C PHE A 111 -9.23 -18.11 13.52
N SER A 112 -9.91 -19.18 13.10
CA SER A 112 -9.60 -20.57 13.48
C SER A 112 -8.26 -21.08 12.91
N LYS A 113 -7.84 -20.52 11.78
CA LYS A 113 -6.54 -20.79 11.12
C LYS A 113 -5.87 -19.46 10.81
N ASN A 114 -4.55 -19.44 10.73
CA ASN A 114 -3.83 -18.25 10.29
C ASN A 114 -4.26 -17.88 8.85
N PRO A 115 -5.00 -16.78 8.64
CA PRO A 115 -5.55 -16.45 7.33
C PRO A 115 -4.48 -15.93 6.36
N GLN A 116 -3.25 -15.66 6.83
CA GLN A 116 -2.14 -15.14 6.02
C GLN A 116 -1.82 -16.04 4.82
N HIS A 117 -1.98 -17.36 4.94
CA HIS A 117 -1.71 -18.29 3.83
C HIS A 117 -2.57 -18.03 2.60
N TYR A 118 -3.81 -17.55 2.76
CA TYR A 118 -4.69 -17.28 1.63
C TYR A 118 -4.24 -16.05 0.81
N PHE A 119 -3.60 -15.08 1.48
CA PHE A 119 -3.10 -13.86 0.85
C PHE A 119 -1.81 -14.12 0.06
N THR A 120 -0.88 -14.88 0.64
CA THR A 120 0.42 -15.17 0.02
C THR A 120 0.29 -15.93 -1.31
N CYS A 121 -0.76 -16.74 -1.47
CA CYS A 121 -0.98 -17.49 -2.72
C CYS A 121 -1.71 -16.68 -3.81
N THR A 122 -2.39 -15.57 -3.48
CA THR A 122 -3.40 -14.98 -4.40
C THR A 122 -3.23 -13.48 -4.63
N ILE A 123 -2.95 -12.68 -3.59
CA ILE A 123 -2.91 -11.21 -3.72
C ILE A 123 -1.52 -10.72 -4.09
N CYS A 124 -0.50 -11.48 -3.70
CA CYS A 124 0.83 -10.95 -3.61
C CYS A 124 1.85 -11.77 -4.37
N LYS A 125 1.57 -11.91 -5.67
CA LYS A 125 2.54 -12.47 -6.60
C LYS A 125 3.71 -11.48 -6.72
N LEU A 126 4.91 -11.97 -6.44
CA LEU A 126 6.13 -11.21 -6.69
C LEU A 126 6.28 -10.99 -8.20
N ALA A 127 6.66 -9.78 -8.58
CA ALA A 127 7.07 -9.44 -9.93
C ALA A 127 8.32 -10.25 -10.32
N GLU A 128 8.52 -10.43 -11.63
CA GLU A 128 9.68 -11.16 -12.16
C GLU A 128 11.00 -10.52 -11.75
N ARG A 129 11.00 -9.20 -11.51
CA ARG A 129 12.10 -8.44 -10.94
C ARG A 129 11.58 -7.48 -9.89
N LEU A 130 12.38 -7.29 -8.85
CA LEU A 130 12.11 -6.36 -7.75
C LEU A 130 13.11 -5.22 -7.80
N GLY A 131 12.63 -3.99 -7.65
CA GLY A 131 13.48 -2.82 -7.44
C GLY A 131 14.27 -2.98 -6.14
N ARG A 132 15.59 -2.79 -6.22
CA ARG A 132 16.56 -2.93 -5.12
C ARG A 132 17.22 -1.61 -4.76
N SER A 133 17.37 -0.75 -5.75
CA SER A 133 17.94 0.57 -5.60
C SER A 133 17.17 1.54 -6.48
N VAL A 134 17.14 2.79 -6.06
CA VAL A 134 16.33 3.83 -6.67
C VAL A 134 17.19 5.04 -6.96
N TYR A 135 16.85 5.76 -8.00
CA TYR A 135 17.56 6.95 -8.42
C TYR A 135 16.63 7.90 -9.15
N GLN A 136 16.64 9.18 -8.77
CA GLN A 136 15.96 10.21 -9.56
C GLN A 136 16.97 10.87 -10.50
N ALA A 137 16.74 10.72 -11.81
CA ALA A 137 17.59 11.31 -12.84
C ALA A 137 17.65 12.84 -12.70
N ASN A 138 18.78 13.44 -13.07
CA ASN A 138 18.96 14.90 -13.10
C ASN A 138 18.68 15.60 -11.76
N SER A 139 18.89 14.91 -10.64
CA SER A 139 18.75 15.47 -9.29
C SER A 139 20.13 15.65 -8.63
N SER A 140 20.31 16.76 -7.90
CA SER A 140 21.55 17.12 -7.22
C SER A 140 21.40 17.21 -5.70
N GLY A 141 20.35 16.60 -5.13
CA GLY A 141 19.93 16.77 -3.74
C GLY A 141 19.44 15.48 -3.07
N LYS A 142 18.72 15.63 -1.95
CA LYS A 142 18.12 14.49 -1.22
C LYS A 142 17.25 13.66 -2.15
N ASP A 143 17.36 12.33 -2.03
CA ASP A 143 16.60 11.38 -2.82
C ASP A 143 15.12 11.36 -2.39
N PRO A 144 14.19 11.92 -3.20
CA PRO A 144 12.78 11.96 -2.86
C PRO A 144 12.15 10.56 -2.82
N ILE A 145 12.72 9.61 -3.57
CA ILE A 145 12.23 8.22 -3.63
C ILE A 145 12.50 7.54 -2.29
N TYR A 146 13.72 7.67 -1.77
CA TYR A 146 14.07 7.11 -0.45
C TYR A 146 13.19 7.69 0.67
N SER A 147 12.93 9.00 0.65
CA SER A 147 12.04 9.61 1.65
C SER A 147 10.60 9.10 1.56
N ALA A 148 10.08 8.88 0.34
CA ALA A 148 8.76 8.32 0.12
C ALA A 148 8.67 6.86 0.62
N LEU A 149 9.69 6.04 0.32
CA LEU A 149 9.80 4.65 0.81
C LEU A 149 9.81 4.59 2.34
N CYS A 150 10.61 5.44 2.99
CA CYS A 150 10.62 5.52 4.46
C CYS A 150 9.26 5.98 5.00
N GLY A 151 8.69 7.05 4.46
CA GLY A 151 7.43 7.62 4.93
C GLY A 151 6.28 6.62 4.88
N VAL A 152 6.07 6.00 3.70
CA VAL A 152 4.96 5.05 3.51
C VAL A 152 5.09 3.83 4.41
N ILE A 153 6.31 3.31 4.62
CA ILE A 153 6.52 2.14 5.49
C ILE A 153 6.22 2.45 6.94
N LYS A 154 6.74 3.58 7.44
CA LYS A 154 6.51 4.01 8.82
C LYS A 154 5.02 4.26 9.08
N ALA A 155 4.34 4.88 8.13
CA ALA A 155 2.89 5.07 8.18
C ALA A 155 2.16 3.74 8.18
N THR A 156 2.56 2.79 7.32
CA THR A 156 1.91 1.46 7.24
C THR A 156 2.05 0.68 8.54
N GLU A 157 3.24 0.70 9.15
CA GLU A 157 3.49 0.08 10.45
C GLU A 157 2.63 0.70 11.55
N HIS A 158 2.53 2.03 11.59
CA HIS A 158 1.66 2.70 12.56
C HIS A 158 0.18 2.33 12.36
N MET A 159 -0.33 2.30 11.12
CA MET A 159 -1.73 1.96 10.84
C MET A 159 -2.06 0.53 11.25
N TYR A 160 -1.10 -0.38 11.06
CA TYR A 160 -1.19 -1.74 11.54
C TYR A 160 -1.21 -1.83 13.06
N GLU A 161 -0.33 -1.14 13.77
CA GLU A 161 -0.31 -1.18 15.23
C GLU A 161 -1.54 -0.51 15.86
N SER A 162 -2.10 0.51 15.23
CA SER A 162 -3.23 1.28 15.78
C SER A 162 -4.60 0.60 15.65
N HIS A 163 -4.74 -0.43 14.80
CA HIS A 163 -6.03 -1.13 14.61
C HIS A 163 -6.43 -2.10 15.74
N PHE A 164 -5.65 -2.17 16.84
CA PHE A 164 -5.93 -3.00 18.01
C PHE A 164 -6.88 -2.36 19.04
N LEU A 165 -7.46 -1.20 18.76
CA LEU A 165 -8.31 -0.46 19.69
C LEU A 165 -9.73 -0.37 19.15
N GLN A 166 -10.60 -1.33 19.46
CA GLN A 166 -12.04 -1.11 19.45
C GLN A 166 -12.59 -1.31 20.86
N GLU A 167 -13.20 -0.25 21.39
CA GLU A 167 -13.93 -0.23 22.65
C GLU A 167 -15.26 -0.99 22.50
N ASP A 168 -15.59 -1.80 23.51
CA ASP A 168 -16.87 -2.49 23.64
C ASP A 168 -18.02 -1.46 23.64
N ASN A 169 -18.80 -1.39 22.56
CA ASN A 169 -20.02 -0.60 22.49
C ASN A 169 -21.23 -1.53 22.31
N ALA A 170 -22.15 -1.52 23.27
CA ALA A 170 -23.19 -2.55 23.42
C ALA A 170 -24.26 -2.55 22.31
N ASP A 171 -24.34 -1.49 21.50
CA ASP A 171 -25.35 -1.31 20.44
C ASP A 171 -24.83 -1.67 19.03
N ILE A 172 -23.60 -2.16 18.91
CA ILE A 172 -23.00 -2.58 17.63
C ILE A 172 -23.01 -4.13 17.59
N PRO A 173 -23.42 -4.76 16.47
CA PRO A 173 -23.26 -6.20 16.29
C PRO A 173 -21.85 -6.63 16.68
N LYS A 174 -21.71 -7.71 17.45
CA LYS A 174 -20.42 -8.14 17.98
C LYS A 174 -19.51 -8.57 16.82
N LEU A 175 -18.27 -8.12 16.85
CA LEU A 175 -17.28 -8.52 15.87
C LEU A 175 -16.97 -10.02 16.04
N TYR A 176 -17.43 -10.86 15.10
CA TYR A 176 -17.06 -12.28 15.08
C TYR A 176 -15.58 -12.43 14.78
N GLY A 177 -15.11 -11.75 13.73
CA GLY A 177 -13.70 -11.74 13.33
C GLY A 177 -13.38 -10.58 12.41
N LEU A 178 -12.12 -10.15 12.44
CA LEU A 178 -11.62 -9.02 11.66
C LEU A 178 -10.32 -9.45 10.99
N LEU A 179 -10.16 -9.17 9.70
CA LEU A 179 -8.89 -9.35 9.01
C LEU A 179 -8.60 -8.16 8.10
N TYR A 180 -7.63 -7.35 8.51
CA TYR A 180 -7.20 -6.18 7.77
C TYR A 180 -5.79 -6.40 7.24
N TYR A 181 -5.63 -6.08 5.96
CA TYR A 181 -4.40 -6.23 5.22
C TYR A 181 -3.95 -4.86 4.73
N TYR A 182 -2.66 -4.55 4.85
CA TYR A 182 -2.08 -3.26 4.52
C TYR A 182 -0.96 -3.40 3.48
N GLU A 183 -1.05 -2.60 2.42
CA GLU A 183 -0.02 -2.44 1.39
C GLU A 183 0.54 -1.01 1.41
N PRO A 184 1.87 -0.85 1.53
CA PRO A 184 2.50 0.43 1.27
C PRO A 184 2.53 0.70 -0.25
N VAL A 185 1.95 1.83 -0.66
CA VAL A 185 1.84 2.24 -2.06
C VAL A 185 2.40 3.65 -2.23
N ILE A 186 3.24 3.84 -3.25
CA ILE A 186 3.65 5.15 -3.73
C ILE A 186 3.01 5.36 -5.10
N ILE A 187 2.21 6.42 -5.24
CA ILE A 187 1.66 6.82 -6.53
C ILE A 187 2.51 7.95 -7.08
N PHE A 188 3.10 7.73 -8.24
CA PHE A 188 4.03 8.67 -8.85
C PHE A 188 3.47 9.29 -10.14
N ASP A 189 3.28 10.60 -10.10
CA ASP A 189 2.94 11.43 -11.26
C ASP A 189 4.23 11.94 -11.94
N GLY A 190 4.78 11.10 -12.81
CA GLY A 190 6.01 11.35 -13.55
C GLY A 190 6.38 10.16 -14.43
N GLU A 191 7.59 10.17 -14.97
CA GLU A 191 8.13 9.08 -15.78
C GLU A 191 8.90 8.08 -14.91
N MET A 192 8.62 6.79 -15.10
CA MET A 192 9.31 5.71 -14.39
C MET A 192 10.03 4.81 -15.38
N PHE A 193 11.23 4.37 -15.00
CA PHE A 193 12.02 3.43 -15.77
C PHE A 193 12.53 2.31 -14.87
N GLU A 194 12.51 1.10 -15.40
CA GLU A 194 13.21 -0.04 -14.84
C GLU A 194 14.57 -0.16 -15.53
N SER A 195 15.63 -0.39 -14.76
CA SER A 195 16.95 -0.76 -15.26
C SER A 195 17.39 -2.08 -14.66
N TYR A 196 17.96 -2.95 -15.48
CA TYR A 196 18.44 -4.27 -15.08
C TYR A 196 19.62 -4.69 -15.96
N LEU A 197 20.31 -5.75 -15.54
CA LEU A 197 21.40 -6.33 -16.31
C LEU A 197 20.83 -7.38 -17.29
N GLY A 198 21.09 -7.18 -18.58
CA GLY A 198 20.74 -8.12 -19.64
C GLY A 198 21.54 -9.42 -19.56
N ILE A 199 21.16 -10.41 -20.37
CA ILE A 199 21.83 -11.72 -20.43
C ILE A 199 23.28 -11.59 -20.94
N ASP A 200 23.54 -10.58 -21.77
CA ASP A 200 24.87 -10.21 -22.29
C ASP A 200 25.73 -9.43 -21.29
N GLY A 201 25.18 -9.07 -20.13
CA GLY A 201 25.85 -8.25 -19.12
C GLY A 201 25.76 -6.75 -19.38
N GLU A 202 24.98 -6.30 -20.36
CA GLU A 202 24.76 -4.89 -20.63
C GLU A 202 23.59 -4.32 -19.82
N ILE A 203 23.62 -3.02 -19.54
CA ILE A 203 22.53 -2.36 -18.83
C ILE A 203 21.38 -2.11 -19.80
N GLU A 204 20.23 -2.69 -19.50
CA GLU A 204 18.98 -2.40 -20.19
C GLU A 204 18.16 -1.39 -19.38
N VAL A 205 17.39 -0.56 -20.09
CA VAL A 205 16.48 0.43 -19.52
C VAL A 205 15.18 0.42 -20.30
N GLN A 206 14.05 0.31 -19.60
CA GLN A 206 12.73 0.33 -20.20
C GLN A 206 11.76 1.18 -19.38
N GLU A 207 10.80 1.81 -20.05
CA GLU A 207 9.72 2.54 -19.38
C GLU A 207 8.88 1.54 -18.56
N SER A 208 8.53 1.92 -17.33
CA SER A 208 7.67 1.14 -16.45
C SER A 208 6.46 1.95 -15.99
N LYS A 209 5.34 1.27 -15.80
CA LYS A 209 4.13 1.85 -15.20
C LYS A 209 3.92 1.39 -13.75
N TYR A 210 4.66 0.37 -13.34
CA TYR A 210 4.51 -0.31 -12.06
C TYR A 210 5.81 -0.99 -11.67
N MET A 211 6.24 -0.79 -10.41
CA MET A 211 7.37 -1.48 -9.82
C MET A 211 7.00 -2.03 -8.45
N GLN A 212 7.45 -3.24 -8.15
CA GLN A 212 7.56 -3.72 -6.78
C GLN A 212 8.97 -3.45 -6.28
N VAL A 213 9.09 -2.71 -5.17
CA VAL A 213 10.38 -2.37 -4.56
C VAL A 213 10.54 -3.17 -3.28
N SER A 214 11.58 -4.00 -3.22
CA SER A 214 12.00 -4.69 -2.01
C SER A 214 12.88 -3.74 -1.20
N PHE A 215 12.36 -3.28 -0.07
CA PHE A 215 13.00 -2.27 0.76
C PHE A 215 13.25 -2.80 2.17
N ASN A 216 14.52 -2.96 2.51
CA ASN A 216 14.96 -3.44 3.82
C ASN A 216 15.13 -2.27 4.79
N TYR A 217 14.02 -1.64 5.16
CA TYR A 217 14.03 -0.62 6.20
C TYR A 217 14.34 -1.26 7.56
N LEU A 218 15.40 -0.78 8.21
CA LEU A 218 15.85 -1.27 9.51
C LEU A 218 15.88 -0.12 10.51
N SER A 219 15.10 -0.26 11.57
CA SER A 219 15.13 0.64 12.72
C SER A 219 14.90 -0.15 14.01
N PRO A 220 15.59 0.19 15.11
CA PRO A 220 15.34 -0.42 16.42
C PRO A 220 13.97 -0.05 17.02
N HIS A 221 13.29 0.94 16.45
CA HIS A 221 12.02 1.48 16.97
C HIS A 221 10.78 0.81 16.38
N TYR A 222 10.93 0.03 15.31
CA TYR A 222 9.84 -0.72 14.66
C TYR A 222 10.06 -2.22 14.91
N LYS A 223 9.12 -2.87 15.61
CA LYS A 223 9.30 -4.24 16.16
C LYS A 223 8.76 -5.35 15.27
N SER A 224 7.87 -4.99 14.36
CA SER A 224 6.99 -5.86 13.59
C SER A 224 7.67 -6.62 12.45
N ARG A 225 8.77 -6.10 11.86
CA ARG A 225 9.40 -6.74 10.69
C ARG A 225 10.93 -6.80 10.68
N LYS A 226 11.44 -7.98 10.31
CA LYS A 226 12.86 -8.27 10.05
C LYS A 226 13.18 -8.66 8.61
N ASN A 227 12.17 -9.01 7.80
CA ASN A 227 12.34 -9.57 6.44
C ASN A 227 12.06 -8.55 5.32
N GLY A 228 12.13 -7.25 5.63
CA GLY A 228 11.88 -6.17 4.67
C GLY A 228 10.42 -5.94 4.30
N TYR A 229 10.23 -5.01 3.37
CA TYR A 229 8.93 -4.53 2.90
C TYR A 229 8.86 -4.64 1.39
N LEU A 230 7.66 -4.93 0.87
CA LEU A 230 7.36 -4.83 -0.55
C LEU A 230 6.50 -3.59 -0.77
N VAL A 231 7.09 -2.55 -1.36
CA VAL A 231 6.39 -1.30 -1.66
C VAL A 231 5.96 -1.31 -3.12
N HIS A 232 4.68 -1.01 -3.37
CA HIS A 232 4.17 -0.84 -4.72
C HIS A 232 4.41 0.60 -5.17
N VAL A 233 5.15 0.79 -6.26
CA VAL A 233 5.27 2.10 -6.90
C VAL A 233 4.48 2.07 -8.20
N VAL A 234 3.45 2.90 -8.28
CA VAL A 234 2.47 2.90 -9.36
C VAL A 234 2.50 4.24 -10.05
N ARG A 235 2.66 4.26 -11.38
CA ARG A 235 2.50 5.50 -12.14
C ARG A 235 1.05 5.95 -12.06
N ALA A 236 0.80 7.25 -11.84
CA ALA A 236 -0.55 7.79 -11.70
C ALA A 236 -1.48 7.40 -12.88
N SER A 237 -0.94 7.35 -14.10
CA SER A 237 -1.67 6.93 -15.31
C SER A 237 -2.09 5.45 -15.32
N HIS A 238 -1.54 4.61 -14.44
CA HIS A 238 -1.82 3.18 -14.33
C HIS A 238 -2.55 2.82 -13.02
N LEU A 239 -2.93 3.82 -12.23
CA LEU A 239 -3.60 3.61 -10.95
C LEU A 239 -4.91 2.82 -11.10
N LYS A 240 -5.74 3.14 -12.09
CA LYS A 240 -7.04 2.45 -12.29
C LYS A 240 -6.87 0.94 -12.50
N ASP A 241 -5.89 0.55 -13.32
CA ASP A 241 -5.59 -0.87 -13.58
C ASP A 241 -5.09 -1.55 -12.30
N PHE A 242 -4.17 -0.89 -11.57
CA PHE A 242 -3.66 -1.39 -10.30
C PHE A 242 -4.79 -1.63 -9.28
N LEU A 243 -5.72 -0.69 -9.11
CA LEU A 243 -6.84 -0.83 -8.18
C LEU A 243 -7.77 -1.98 -8.57
N ALA A 244 -8.07 -2.13 -9.87
CA ALA A 244 -8.88 -3.23 -10.37
C ALA A 244 -8.24 -4.59 -10.06
N GLU A 245 -6.94 -4.74 -10.32
CA GLU A 245 -6.19 -5.96 -9.99
C GLU A 245 -6.20 -6.25 -8.48
N ARG A 246 -5.96 -5.24 -7.64
CA ARG A 246 -5.98 -5.39 -6.17
C ARG A 246 -7.35 -5.86 -5.67
N LYS A 247 -8.44 -5.26 -6.17
CA LYS A 247 -9.81 -5.66 -5.81
C LYS A 247 -10.17 -7.06 -6.29
N GLU A 248 -9.75 -7.44 -7.49
CA GLU A 248 -9.99 -8.79 -8.01
C GLU A 248 -9.28 -9.83 -7.14
N CYS A 249 -8.01 -9.61 -6.86
CA CYS A 249 -7.20 -10.45 -5.98
C CYS A 249 -7.81 -10.53 -4.57
N PHE A 250 -8.16 -9.40 -3.98
CA PHE A 250 -8.80 -9.35 -2.67
C PHE A 250 -10.13 -10.10 -2.66
N SER A 251 -10.95 -9.92 -3.69
CA SER A 251 -12.24 -10.61 -3.81
C SER A 251 -12.10 -12.12 -3.81
N LYS A 252 -11.13 -12.67 -4.56
CA LYS A 252 -10.85 -14.11 -4.58
C LYS A 252 -10.46 -14.64 -3.20
N VAL A 253 -9.60 -13.92 -2.49
CA VAL A 253 -9.17 -14.31 -1.14
C VAL A 253 -10.30 -14.19 -0.13
N SER A 254 -11.06 -13.11 -0.17
CA SER A 254 -12.23 -12.95 0.68
C SER A 254 -13.20 -14.10 0.49
N GLU A 255 -13.50 -14.51 -0.74
CA GLU A 255 -14.39 -15.65 -0.98
C GLU A 255 -13.87 -16.97 -0.39
N ILE A 256 -12.56 -17.23 -0.48
CA ILE A 256 -11.95 -18.42 0.11
C ILE A 256 -12.09 -18.40 1.63
N ILE A 257 -11.79 -17.27 2.26
CA ILE A 257 -11.85 -17.09 3.72
C ILE A 257 -13.30 -17.20 4.22
N LEU A 258 -14.22 -16.50 3.55
CA LEU A 258 -15.64 -16.56 3.91
C LEU A 258 -16.17 -18.00 3.77
N LYS A 259 -15.70 -18.78 2.78
CA LYS A 259 -16.06 -20.20 2.66
C LYS A 259 -15.37 -21.09 3.71
N SER A 260 -14.16 -20.76 4.18
CA SER A 260 -13.48 -21.55 5.21
C SER A 260 -14.05 -21.35 6.61
N GLU A 261 -14.51 -20.15 6.91
CA GLU A 261 -15.13 -19.84 8.21
C GLU A 261 -16.63 -20.20 8.24
N LYS A 262 -17.37 -20.15 7.11
CA LYS A 262 -18.80 -20.53 7.02
C LYS A 262 -19.21 -21.87 7.66
N PRO A 263 -18.45 -22.98 7.51
CA PRO A 263 -18.73 -24.26 8.18
C PRO A 263 -18.69 -24.18 9.71
N GLN A 264 -18.01 -23.18 10.28
CA GLN A 264 -17.98 -22.91 11.72
C GLN A 264 -19.06 -21.90 12.14
N LEU A 265 -19.58 -21.12 11.19
CA LEU A 265 -20.66 -20.15 11.37
C LEU A 265 -22.08 -20.76 11.38
N THR A 266 -22.23 -22.09 11.22
CA THR A 266 -23.54 -22.75 11.06
C THR A 266 -24.04 -23.58 12.24
N PHE A 267 -23.40 -23.53 13.40
CA PHE A 267 -23.92 -24.21 14.59
C PHE A 267 -23.64 -23.43 15.88
N LEU A 268 -24.65 -22.72 16.37
CA LEU A 268 -25.06 -22.64 17.78
C LEU A 268 -26.56 -22.37 17.82
#